data_AF-A0A8C0Q3Z6-F1
#
_entry.id   AF-A0A8C0Q3Z6-F1
#
_cell.length_a   1.000
_cell.length_b   1.000
_cell.length_c   1.000
_cell.angle_alpha   90.00
_cell.angle_beta   90.00
_cell.angle_gamma   90.00
#
_symmetry.space_group_name_H-M   'P 1'
#
loop_
_entity.id
_entity.type
_entity.pdbx_description
1 polymer ?
#
loop_
_entity_poly.entity_id
_entity_poly.type
_entity_poly.pdbx_seq_one_letter_code
_entity_poly.pdbx_strand_id
1 'polypeptide(L)'
;MREPGRRGGTGADRGGALRRMRGRRRRGPGHAAGRNPDVTQTATPAGAPTGPRGMARHVFLTGPPGVGKTTLIQKASEVLKSSGVPVDGFYTEEVRQGGRRIGFDVVTLSGMRGVLSRIGSEPPPGKRECRVGQYVVDLTSFELLALPVLRNAGSSSGPGQRVCVIDEIGKMELFSQPFIQAVRQTLSTPGTVVLGTIPIPKGKPLALVEEIRNRNDVQVFSVTKENRNHLLPDIVTFVRMILVDHEMRNGFQSIRWRGAFAI
;
A
#
# COMPACT_ATOMS: atom_id res chain seq x y z
N MET A 1 3.71 -62.34 27.25
CA MET A 1 2.91 -63.00 28.30
C MET A 1 3.34 -62.46 29.67
N ARG A 2 2.37 -62.24 30.55
CA ARG A 2 2.42 -61.79 31.97
C ARG A 2 2.14 -60.30 32.26
N GLU A 3 0.85 -59.98 32.28
CA GLU A 3 0.16 -59.30 33.41
C GLU A 3 0.04 -60.28 34.63
N PRO A 4 -0.51 -59.95 35.84
CA PRO A 4 -1.49 -58.88 36.19
C PRO A 4 -1.38 -58.23 37.61
N GLY A 5 -2.27 -57.26 37.89
CA GLY A 5 -2.94 -57.06 39.21
C GLY A 5 -2.91 -55.63 39.78
N ARG A 6 -3.93 -54.75 39.67
CA ARG A 6 -5.30 -54.63 40.26
C ARG A 6 -5.43 -54.03 41.70
N ARG A 7 -6.42 -53.10 41.81
CA ARG A 7 -7.22 -52.58 42.98
C ARG A 7 -6.67 -51.30 43.67
N GLY A 8 -7.47 -50.32 44.13
CA GLY A 8 -8.94 -50.09 44.27
C GLY A 8 -9.23 -48.57 44.36
N GLY A 9 -10.45 -48.04 44.09
CA GLY A 9 -11.62 -47.92 45.00
C GLY A 9 -11.35 -46.90 46.13
N THR A 10 -12.08 -45.80 46.40
CA THR A 10 -13.53 -45.56 46.62
C THR A 10 -13.76 -44.04 46.86
N GLY A 11 -14.85 -43.40 46.41
CA GLY A 11 -16.04 -43.03 47.24
C GLY A 11 -16.20 -41.49 47.33
N ALA A 12 -17.27 -40.88 46.80
CA ALA A 12 -18.51 -40.42 47.49
C ALA A 12 -18.30 -39.11 48.31
N ASP A 13 -19.17 -38.11 48.47
CA ASP A 13 -20.61 -37.92 48.22
C ASP A 13 -20.98 -36.42 48.50
N ARG A 14 -22.11 -35.97 47.91
CA ARG A 14 -23.17 -35.06 48.42
C ARG A 14 -22.96 -33.64 49.03
N GLY A 15 -23.89 -32.77 48.58
CA GLY A 15 -24.68 -31.82 49.40
C GLY A 15 -24.37 -30.34 49.11
N GLY A 16 -25.29 -29.37 48.93
CA GLY A 16 -26.76 -29.21 49.02
C GLY A 16 -27.05 -27.73 48.66
N ALA A 17 -28.15 -27.39 47.98
CA ALA A 17 -29.33 -26.69 48.54
C ALA A 17 -29.05 -25.35 49.28
N LEU A 18 -29.77 -24.22 49.19
CA LEU A 18 -31.02 -23.79 48.55
C LEU A 18 -31.34 -22.36 49.11
N ARG A 19 -31.91 -21.44 48.30
CA ARG A 19 -32.81 -20.30 48.70
C ARG A 19 -32.21 -19.15 49.55
N ARG A 20 -32.72 -17.89 49.62
CA ARG A 20 -33.96 -17.13 49.28
C ARG A 20 -33.52 -15.62 49.26
N MET A 21 -33.91 -14.76 48.31
CA MET A 21 -35.19 -14.05 48.10
C MET A 21 -35.36 -12.67 48.80
N ARG A 22 -35.89 -11.70 48.02
CA ARG A 22 -36.65 -10.46 48.35
C ARG A 22 -35.84 -9.13 48.32
N GLY A 23 -36.34 -8.02 47.77
CA GLY A 23 -37.66 -7.64 47.21
C GLY A 23 -37.51 -6.46 46.20
N ARG A 24 -38.29 -6.38 45.12
CA ARG A 24 -39.66 -5.81 44.94
C ARG A 24 -39.85 -4.33 45.32
N ARG A 25 -40.15 -3.49 44.31
CA ARG A 25 -41.32 -2.56 44.11
C ARG A 25 -41.07 -1.80 42.77
N ARG A 26 -41.80 -2.00 41.65
CA ARG A 26 -43.13 -1.48 41.20
C ARG A 26 -43.28 0.04 41.42
N ARG A 27 -43.66 0.92 40.48
CA ARG A 27 -44.75 1.01 39.45
C ARG A 27 -44.30 2.06 38.39
N GLY A 28 -44.69 2.12 37.12
CA GLY A 28 -46.00 2.16 36.46
C GLY A 28 -46.06 3.41 35.53
N PRO A 29 -46.81 3.44 34.41
CA PRO A 29 -46.50 4.24 33.20
C PRO A 29 -47.38 5.50 33.01
N GLY A 30 -46.97 6.40 32.10
CA GLY A 30 -47.75 7.57 31.68
C GLY A 30 -47.58 7.88 30.18
N HIS A 31 -48.71 8.00 29.48
CA HIS A 31 -48.90 8.36 28.07
C HIS A 31 -48.52 9.81 27.75
N ALA A 32 -48.12 10.09 26.49
CA ALA A 32 -48.76 11.09 25.63
C ALA A 32 -48.17 11.11 24.21
N ALA A 33 -49.05 11.39 23.24
CA ALA A 33 -48.86 11.40 21.80
C ALA A 33 -48.22 12.69 21.26
N GLY A 34 -47.70 12.67 20.02
CA GLY A 34 -47.53 13.90 19.24
C GLY A 34 -46.60 13.86 18.03
N ARG A 35 -47.20 13.71 16.84
CA ARG A 35 -46.90 14.40 15.56
C ARG A 35 -45.56 14.17 14.83
N ASN A 36 -45.69 13.65 13.60
CA ASN A 36 -44.75 13.78 12.48
C ASN A 36 -44.89 15.18 11.85
N PRO A 37 -43.85 15.77 11.22
CA PRO A 37 -43.62 15.48 9.81
C PRO A 37 -42.14 15.47 9.33
N ASP A 38 -41.90 14.59 8.37
CA ASP A 38 -41.09 14.74 7.15
C ASP A 38 -39.90 15.73 7.13
N VAL A 39 -38.67 15.18 7.18
CA VAL A 39 -37.49 15.76 6.51
C VAL A 39 -36.65 14.63 5.93
N THR A 40 -36.78 14.45 4.62
CA THR A 40 -35.83 13.74 3.74
C THR A 40 -34.41 14.24 3.97
N GLN A 41 -33.58 13.47 4.67
CA GLN A 41 -32.13 13.64 4.64
C GLN A 41 -31.59 12.87 3.43
N THR A 42 -31.39 13.59 2.33
CA THR A 42 -30.55 13.15 1.22
C THR A 42 -29.13 12.98 1.73
N ALA A 43 -28.62 11.75 1.71
CA ALA A 43 -27.23 11.43 1.99
C ALA A 43 -26.32 12.06 0.93
N THR A 44 -25.46 12.98 1.34
CA THR A 44 -24.35 13.49 0.53
C THR A 44 -23.29 12.38 0.37
N PRO A 45 -22.76 12.09 -0.82
CA PRO A 45 -21.69 11.12 -0.96
C PRO A 45 -20.41 11.64 -0.32
N ALA A 46 -19.83 10.82 0.56
CA ALA A 46 -18.54 11.06 1.19
C ALA A 46 -17.40 11.01 0.16
N GLY A 47 -16.43 11.92 0.30
CA GLY A 47 -15.07 11.69 -0.18
C GLY A 47 -14.42 12.75 -1.07
N ALA A 48 -14.71 14.04 -0.90
CA ALA A 48 -13.81 15.08 -1.41
C ALA A 48 -12.70 15.37 -0.38
N PRO A 49 -11.41 15.44 -0.76
CA PRO A 49 -10.33 15.66 0.20
C PRO A 49 -10.37 17.11 0.73
N THR A 50 -10.50 17.25 2.05
CA THR A 50 -10.45 18.51 2.79
C THR A 50 -9.11 18.66 3.51
N GLY A 51 -8.28 19.59 3.07
CA GLY A 51 -7.01 19.98 3.71
C GLY A 51 -6.24 21.02 2.88
N PRO A 52 -5.38 21.86 3.50
CA PRO A 52 -4.73 22.98 2.81
C PRO A 52 -3.80 22.46 1.71
N ARG A 53 -4.03 22.88 0.46
CA ARG A 53 -3.38 22.40 -0.76
C ARG A 53 -1.89 22.79 -0.82
N GLY A 54 -1.05 22.04 -0.10
CA GLY A 54 0.21 21.59 -0.70
C GLY A 54 -0.16 20.54 -1.75
N MET A 55 0.00 20.86 -3.03
CA MET A 55 -0.42 19.97 -4.12
C MET A 55 0.32 18.63 -4.02
N ALA A 56 -0.44 17.52 -4.00
CA ALA A 56 0.14 16.19 -4.03
C ALA A 56 1.06 16.05 -5.25
N ARG A 57 2.23 15.44 -5.06
CA ARG A 57 3.26 15.21 -6.09
C ARG A 57 3.45 13.73 -6.42
N HIS A 58 2.89 12.85 -5.60
CA HIS A 58 3.04 11.42 -5.72
C HIS A 58 1.70 10.73 -5.53
N VAL A 59 1.53 9.57 -6.16
CA VAL A 59 0.31 8.78 -6.14
C VAL A 59 0.65 7.38 -5.64
N PHE A 60 -0.08 6.93 -4.62
CA PHE A 60 0.05 5.59 -4.09
C PHE A 60 -1.28 4.87 -4.08
N LEU A 61 -1.28 3.58 -4.40
CA LEU A 61 -2.45 2.72 -4.29
C LEU A 61 -2.28 1.85 -3.04
N THR A 62 -3.35 1.70 -2.28
CA THR A 62 -3.42 0.75 -1.17
C THR A 62 -4.67 -0.12 -1.30
N GLY A 63 -4.66 -1.30 -0.70
CA GLY A 63 -5.76 -2.24 -0.81
C GLY A 63 -5.34 -3.66 -0.49
N PRO A 64 -6.32 -4.58 -0.31
CA PRO A 64 -6.02 -5.95 0.08
C PRO A 64 -5.18 -6.67 -0.99
N PRO A 65 -4.34 -7.65 -0.60
CA PRO A 65 -3.60 -8.47 -1.54
C PRO A 65 -4.52 -9.12 -2.59
N GLY A 66 -4.09 -9.14 -3.86
CA GLY A 66 -4.86 -9.72 -4.96
C GLY A 66 -6.05 -8.89 -5.45
N VAL A 67 -6.28 -7.67 -4.95
CA VAL A 67 -7.39 -6.82 -5.44
C VAL A 67 -7.18 -6.34 -6.89
N GLY A 68 -5.93 -6.28 -7.36
CA GLY A 68 -5.57 -5.85 -8.72
C GLY A 68 -4.77 -4.55 -8.79
N LYS A 69 -4.08 -4.15 -7.71
CA LYS A 69 -3.25 -2.92 -7.67
C LYS A 69 -2.17 -2.92 -8.77
N THR A 70 -1.40 -4.01 -8.86
CA THR A 70 -0.37 -4.21 -9.89
C THR A 70 -0.95 -4.04 -11.30
N THR A 71 -2.12 -4.64 -11.57
CA THR A 71 -2.79 -4.50 -12.86
C THR A 71 -3.19 -3.05 -13.15
N LEU A 72 -3.66 -2.30 -12.14
CA LEU A 72 -3.97 -0.88 -12.30
C LEU A 72 -2.73 -0.05 -12.59
N ILE A 73 -1.63 -0.30 -11.89
CA ILE A 73 -0.34 0.37 -12.11
C ILE A 73 0.17 0.10 -13.52
N GLN A 74 0.15 -1.15 -13.98
CA GLN A 74 0.58 -1.52 -15.34
C GLN A 74 -0.23 -0.77 -16.39
N LYS A 75 -1.57 -0.82 -16.30
CA LYS A 75 -2.46 -0.10 -17.23
C LYS A 75 -2.24 1.42 -17.20
N ALA A 76 -2.10 2.01 -16.01
CA ALA A 76 -1.84 3.44 -15.88
C ALA A 76 -0.49 3.80 -16.54
N SER A 77 0.53 2.96 -16.35
CA SER A 77 1.85 3.15 -16.95
C SER A 77 1.80 3.09 -18.47
N GLU A 78 1.04 2.17 -19.05
CA GLU A 78 0.82 2.06 -20.50
C GLU A 78 0.12 3.29 -21.08
N VAL A 79 -0.93 3.77 -20.41
CA VAL A 79 -1.65 4.98 -20.82
C VAL A 79 -0.75 6.23 -20.76
N LEU A 80 0.07 6.35 -19.71
CA LEU A 80 1.01 7.46 -19.57
C LEU A 80 2.10 7.40 -20.65
N LYS A 81 2.70 6.22 -20.88
CA LYS A 81 3.70 6.01 -21.94
C LYS A 81 3.17 6.33 -23.34
N SER A 82 1.97 5.84 -23.67
CA SER A 82 1.33 6.13 -24.96
C SER A 82 0.99 7.61 -25.16
N SER A 83 0.95 8.40 -24.09
CA SER A 83 0.77 9.84 -24.13
C SER A 83 2.10 10.63 -24.21
N GLY A 84 3.24 9.94 -24.40
CA GLY A 84 4.56 10.55 -24.49
C GLY A 84 5.21 10.89 -23.14
N VAL A 85 4.59 10.50 -22.01
CA VAL A 85 5.19 10.70 -20.68
C VAL A 85 6.32 9.69 -20.49
N PRO A 86 7.54 10.12 -20.09
CA PRO A 86 8.60 9.20 -19.72
C PRO A 86 8.22 8.44 -18.44
N VAL A 87 8.06 7.11 -18.56
CA VAL A 87 7.75 6.23 -17.43
C VAL A 87 8.81 5.14 -17.33
N ASP A 88 9.44 5.06 -16.17
CA ASP A 88 10.36 3.98 -15.79
C ASP A 88 9.99 3.47 -14.40
N GLY A 89 10.48 2.30 -14.01
CA GLY A 89 10.06 1.68 -12.76
C GLY A 89 10.14 0.17 -12.78
N PHE A 90 9.59 -0.43 -11.74
CA PHE A 90 9.39 -1.86 -11.66
C PHE A 90 8.06 -2.19 -10.98
N TYR A 91 7.60 -3.40 -11.23
CA TYR A 91 6.48 -4.00 -10.54
C TYR A 91 6.84 -5.41 -10.09
N THR A 92 6.01 -5.99 -9.23
CA THR A 92 6.20 -7.32 -8.71
C THR A 92 5.17 -8.28 -9.29
N GLU A 93 5.63 -9.44 -9.74
CA GLU A 93 4.77 -10.47 -10.28
C GLU A 93 4.75 -11.70 -9.40
N GLU A 94 3.56 -12.28 -9.27
CA GLU A 94 3.40 -13.55 -8.58
C GLU A 94 3.86 -14.71 -9.46
N VAL A 95 4.79 -15.53 -8.96
CA VAL A 95 5.28 -16.71 -9.66
C VAL A 95 4.52 -17.93 -9.15
N ARG A 96 3.89 -18.65 -10.08
CA ARG A 96 3.12 -19.88 -9.77
C ARG A 96 3.65 -21.06 -10.58
N GLN A 97 3.70 -22.23 -9.95
CA GLN A 97 4.05 -23.50 -10.57
C GLN A 97 3.09 -24.58 -10.07
N GLY A 98 2.51 -25.37 -10.97
CA GLY A 98 1.51 -26.39 -10.61
C GLY A 98 0.30 -25.82 -9.85
N GLY A 99 -0.15 -24.61 -10.19
CA GLY A 99 -1.26 -23.92 -9.52
C GLY A 99 -0.94 -23.31 -8.16
N ARG A 100 0.24 -23.59 -7.58
CA ARG A 100 0.69 -23.07 -6.29
C ARG A 100 1.62 -21.87 -6.49
N ARG A 101 1.49 -20.86 -5.63
CA ARG A 101 2.44 -19.74 -5.61
C ARG A 101 3.77 -20.21 -5.04
N ILE A 102 4.84 -20.03 -5.80
CA ILE A 102 6.21 -20.40 -5.42
C ILE A 102 7.09 -19.20 -5.08
N GLY A 103 6.64 -17.98 -5.33
CA GLY A 103 7.39 -16.77 -4.99
C GLY A 103 6.93 -15.55 -5.75
N PHE A 104 7.81 -14.57 -5.82
CA PHE A 104 7.60 -13.30 -6.49
C PHE A 104 8.83 -12.90 -7.27
N ASP A 105 8.61 -12.30 -8.44
CA ASP A 105 9.64 -11.69 -9.27
C ASP A 105 9.51 -10.17 -9.22
N VAL A 106 10.63 -9.48 -9.32
CA VAL A 106 10.68 -8.08 -9.70
C VAL A 106 10.84 -8.00 -11.22
N VAL A 107 10.03 -7.17 -11.88
CA VAL A 107 10.04 -6.96 -13.32
C VAL A 107 10.13 -5.47 -13.60
N THR A 108 11.19 -5.03 -14.28
CA THR A 108 11.35 -3.64 -14.68
C THR A 108 10.44 -3.30 -15.87
N LEU A 109 10.12 -2.03 -16.03
CA LEU A 109 9.37 -1.54 -17.19
C LEU A 109 10.15 -1.65 -18.52
N SER A 110 11.46 -1.93 -18.46
CA SER A 110 12.30 -2.29 -19.60
C SER A 110 12.27 -3.79 -19.93
N GLY A 111 11.57 -4.61 -19.14
CA GLY A 111 11.40 -6.05 -19.37
C GLY A 111 12.44 -6.94 -18.68
N MET A 112 13.35 -6.39 -17.88
CA MET A 112 14.29 -7.20 -17.10
C MET A 112 13.55 -7.85 -15.93
N ARG A 113 13.88 -9.11 -15.62
CA ARG A 113 13.25 -9.91 -14.58
C ARG A 113 14.30 -10.47 -13.63
N GLY A 114 13.99 -10.46 -12.34
CA GLY A 114 14.79 -11.09 -11.30
C GLY A 114 13.92 -11.63 -10.17
N VAL A 115 14.50 -12.52 -9.37
CA VAL A 115 13.85 -13.09 -8.20
C VAL A 115 13.75 -12.02 -7.11
N LEU A 116 12.55 -11.79 -6.55
CA LEU A 116 12.40 -11.07 -5.30
C LEU A 116 12.37 -12.05 -4.13
N SER A 117 11.58 -13.12 -4.25
CA SER A 117 11.53 -14.17 -3.22
C SER A 117 11.06 -15.51 -3.78
N ARG A 118 11.41 -16.58 -3.07
CA ARG A 118 10.98 -17.96 -3.36
C ARG A 118 10.63 -18.70 -2.08
N ILE A 119 9.87 -19.79 -2.20
CA ILE A 119 9.69 -20.73 -1.10
C ILE A 119 11.06 -21.27 -0.70
N GLY A 120 11.40 -21.17 0.59
CA GLY A 120 12.65 -21.68 1.14
C GLY A 120 12.42 -22.58 2.36
N SER A 121 13.26 -23.59 2.51
CA SER A 121 13.35 -24.47 3.69
C SER A 121 13.80 -23.69 4.92
N GLU A 122 13.61 -24.24 6.13
CA GLU A 122 14.00 -23.56 7.37
C GLU A 122 15.47 -23.08 7.36
N PRO A 123 15.75 -21.88 7.92
CA PRO A 123 17.10 -21.37 7.99
C PRO A 123 18.03 -22.29 8.79
N PRO A 124 19.33 -22.36 8.45
CA PRO A 124 20.34 -22.79 9.40
C PRO A 124 20.35 -21.84 10.62
N PRO A 125 20.56 -22.35 11.84
CA PRO A 125 20.62 -21.51 13.03
C PRO A 125 21.68 -20.41 12.91
N GLY A 126 21.32 -19.17 13.25
CA GLY A 126 22.23 -18.02 13.28
C GLY A 126 22.19 -17.08 12.07
N LYS A 127 21.49 -17.41 10.98
CA LYS A 127 21.24 -16.44 9.89
C LYS A 127 19.96 -15.63 10.15
N ARG A 128 20.09 -14.30 10.18
CA ARG A 128 18.95 -13.40 10.03
C ARG A 128 18.43 -13.54 8.60
N GLU A 129 17.43 -14.37 8.40
CA GLU A 129 16.78 -14.44 7.08
C GLU A 129 15.79 -13.29 6.90
N CYS A 130 15.90 -12.65 5.74
CA CYS A 130 14.88 -11.77 5.20
C CYS A 130 13.69 -12.63 4.77
N ARG A 131 12.85 -13.04 5.73
CA ARG A 131 11.76 -14.00 5.50
C ARG A 131 10.40 -13.38 5.77
N VAL A 132 9.43 -13.71 4.92
CA VAL A 132 8.01 -13.38 5.12
C VAL A 132 7.18 -14.66 4.94
N GLY A 133 6.76 -15.26 6.05
CA GLY A 133 6.08 -16.56 6.02
C GLY A 133 7.00 -17.64 5.46
N GLN A 134 6.58 -18.32 4.39
CA GLN A 134 7.37 -19.34 3.70
C GLN A 134 8.36 -18.78 2.66
N TYR A 135 8.32 -17.47 2.39
CA TYR A 135 9.12 -16.85 1.34
C TYR A 135 10.41 -16.28 1.89
N VAL A 136 11.53 -16.71 1.33
CA VAL A 136 12.87 -16.16 1.57
C VAL A 136 13.14 -15.12 0.49
N VAL A 137 13.48 -13.91 0.92
CA VAL A 137 13.75 -12.76 0.05
C VAL A 137 15.20 -12.78 -0.41
N ASP A 138 15.39 -12.67 -1.72
CA ASP A 138 16.69 -12.50 -2.35
C ASP A 138 16.94 -11.00 -2.55
N LEU A 139 17.56 -10.39 -1.55
CA LEU A 139 17.87 -8.96 -1.58
C LEU A 139 18.84 -8.60 -2.72
N THR A 140 19.81 -9.46 -3.00
CA THR A 140 20.82 -9.18 -4.03
C THR A 140 20.17 -9.11 -5.41
N SER A 141 19.37 -10.12 -5.76
CA SER A 141 18.63 -10.13 -7.03
C SER A 141 17.65 -8.96 -7.13
N PHE A 142 16.95 -8.62 -6.04
CA PHE A 142 16.05 -7.47 -6.01
C PHE A 142 16.81 -6.14 -6.22
N GLU A 143 17.89 -5.91 -5.48
CA GLU A 143 18.64 -4.65 -5.50
C GLU A 143 19.29 -4.39 -6.87
N LEU A 144 19.77 -5.44 -7.54
CA LEU A 144 20.34 -5.34 -8.88
C LEU A 144 19.37 -4.77 -9.93
N LEU A 145 18.07 -4.92 -9.72
CA LEU A 145 17.05 -4.41 -10.65
C LEU A 145 16.35 -3.15 -10.13
N ALA A 146 16.00 -3.11 -8.85
CA ALA A 146 15.25 -2.00 -8.28
C ALA A 146 16.08 -0.72 -8.12
N LEU A 147 17.34 -0.83 -7.65
CA LEU A 147 18.16 0.35 -7.34
C LEU A 147 18.57 1.16 -8.58
N PRO A 148 18.98 0.56 -9.71
CA PRO A 148 19.32 1.33 -10.91
C PRO A 148 18.14 2.13 -11.44
N VAL A 149 16.94 1.55 -11.43
CA VAL A 149 15.71 2.20 -11.87
C VAL A 149 15.39 3.43 -11.03
N LEU A 150 15.48 3.33 -9.70
CA LEU A 150 15.26 4.46 -8.79
C LEU A 150 16.33 5.55 -8.96
N ARG A 151 17.59 5.15 -9.20
CA ARG A 151 18.68 6.11 -9.45
C ARG A 151 18.51 6.87 -10.77
N ASN A 152 18.03 6.19 -11.80
CA ASN A 152 17.75 6.80 -13.10
C ASN A 152 16.57 7.79 -13.02
N ALA A 153 15.56 7.48 -12.19
CA ALA A 153 14.50 8.43 -11.87
C ALA A 153 15.05 9.68 -11.16
N GLY A 154 15.99 9.51 -10.22
CA GLY A 154 16.64 10.59 -9.48
C GLY A 154 17.63 11.46 -10.28
N SER A 155 18.13 10.96 -11.42
CA SER A 155 19.16 11.64 -12.21
C SER A 155 18.50 12.57 -13.23
N SER A 156 18.37 13.85 -12.88
CA SER A 156 17.71 14.95 -13.63
C SER A 156 18.35 15.32 -14.99
N SER A 157 19.00 14.38 -15.67
CA SER A 157 19.83 14.64 -16.85
C SER A 157 19.05 14.81 -18.17
N GLY A 158 17.72 14.94 -18.13
CA GLY A 158 16.91 15.21 -19.32
C GLY A 158 15.85 16.28 -19.06
N PRO A 159 15.50 17.12 -20.05
CA PRO A 159 14.42 18.08 -19.93
C PRO A 159 13.09 17.32 -19.92
N GLY A 160 12.41 17.28 -18.78
CA GLY A 160 11.07 16.72 -18.68
C GLY A 160 10.83 15.98 -17.38
N GLN A 161 9.58 15.98 -16.95
CA GLN A 161 9.15 15.23 -15.78
C GLN A 161 9.10 13.74 -16.10
N ARG A 162 9.29 12.93 -15.06
CA ARG A 162 9.30 11.46 -15.19
C ARG A 162 8.36 10.85 -14.18
N VAL A 163 7.68 9.78 -14.58
CA VAL A 163 6.91 8.94 -13.68
C VAL A 163 7.77 7.74 -13.29
N CYS A 164 7.97 7.55 -11.99
CA CYS A 164 8.68 6.41 -11.43
C CYS A 164 7.68 5.42 -10.83
N VAL A 165 7.61 4.22 -11.38
CA VAL A 165 6.71 3.16 -10.94
C VAL A 165 7.38 2.27 -9.89
N ILE A 166 6.71 2.10 -8.74
CA ILE A 166 7.21 1.29 -7.62
C ILE A 166 6.08 0.42 -7.05
N ASP A 167 5.94 -0.81 -7.55
CA ASP A 167 4.94 -1.78 -7.08
C ASP A 167 5.64 -3.04 -6.53
N GLU A 168 5.72 -3.33 -5.23
CA GLU A 168 5.09 -2.74 -4.04
C GLU A 168 6.18 -2.23 -3.06
N ILE A 169 5.87 -1.23 -2.24
CA ILE A 169 6.71 -0.83 -1.10
C ILE A 169 6.20 -1.56 0.14
N GLY A 170 6.58 -2.82 0.26
CA GLY A 170 6.04 -3.75 1.23
C GLY A 170 7.10 -4.39 2.14
N LYS A 171 6.65 -5.36 2.93
CA LYS A 171 7.52 -6.01 3.94
C LYS A 171 8.74 -6.70 3.32
N MET A 172 8.63 -7.22 2.09
CA MET A 172 9.72 -7.97 1.45
C MET A 172 10.83 -7.01 0.97
N GLU A 173 10.45 -5.92 0.34
CA GLU A 173 11.35 -4.92 -0.24
C GLU A 173 12.06 -4.11 0.86
N LEU A 174 11.36 -3.86 1.98
CA LEU A 174 11.89 -3.11 3.13
C LEU A 174 12.94 -3.85 3.96
N PHE A 175 13.30 -5.08 3.59
CA PHE A 175 14.52 -5.70 4.12
C PHE A 175 15.79 -5.03 3.54
N SER A 176 15.72 -4.44 2.34
CA SER A 176 16.82 -3.69 1.74
C SER A 176 16.89 -2.26 2.29
N GLN A 177 17.95 -1.96 3.05
CA GLN A 177 18.25 -0.59 3.46
C GLN A 177 18.59 0.34 2.28
N PRO A 178 19.38 -0.11 1.27
CA PRO A 178 19.60 0.68 0.06
C PRO A 178 18.30 1.06 -0.64
N PHE A 179 17.34 0.15 -0.73
CA PHE A 179 16.04 0.42 -1.34
C PHE A 179 15.25 1.48 -0.57
N ILE A 180 15.20 1.38 0.76
CA ILE A 180 14.54 2.40 1.62
C ILE A 180 15.12 3.80 1.35
N GLN A 181 16.45 3.90 1.27
CA GLN A 181 17.12 5.17 1.00
C GLN A 181 16.79 5.69 -0.41
N ALA A 182 16.83 4.81 -1.41
CA ALA A 182 16.52 5.16 -2.80
C ALA A 182 15.07 5.64 -2.97
N VAL A 183 14.10 5.00 -2.30
CA VAL A 183 12.69 5.44 -2.31
C VAL A 183 12.56 6.84 -1.72
N ARG A 184 13.18 7.11 -0.57
CA ARG A 184 13.16 8.44 0.05
C ARG A 184 13.76 9.52 -0.84
N GLN A 185 14.89 9.22 -1.47
CA GLN A 185 15.53 10.12 -2.43
C GLN A 185 14.63 10.39 -3.65
N THR A 186 13.99 9.34 -4.19
CA THR A 186 13.06 9.46 -5.33
C THR A 186 11.87 10.36 -4.99
N LEU A 187 11.27 10.17 -3.80
CA LEU A 187 10.18 11.02 -3.27
C LEU A 187 10.61 12.46 -2.92
N SER A 188 11.90 12.73 -2.92
CA SER A 188 12.45 14.07 -2.64
C SER A 188 12.97 14.74 -3.90
N THR A 189 13.04 14.03 -5.03
CA THR A 189 13.59 14.51 -6.29
C THR A 189 12.55 15.39 -7.01
N PRO A 190 12.86 16.68 -7.28
CA PRO A 190 11.99 17.53 -8.09
C PRO A 190 11.82 16.98 -9.50
N GLY A 191 10.63 17.13 -10.09
CA GLY A 191 10.32 16.64 -11.43
C GLY A 191 10.06 15.13 -11.53
N THR A 192 10.16 14.38 -10.43
CA THR A 192 9.78 12.96 -10.38
C THR A 192 8.42 12.78 -9.72
N VAL A 193 7.52 12.08 -10.40
CA VAL A 193 6.22 11.65 -9.85
C VAL A 193 6.31 10.16 -9.55
N VAL A 194 6.22 9.77 -8.27
CA VAL A 194 6.14 8.36 -7.91
C VAL A 194 4.70 7.88 -8.06
N LEU A 195 4.51 6.81 -8.83
CA LEU A 195 3.26 6.04 -8.93
C LEU A 195 3.53 4.66 -8.34
N GLY A 196 3.12 4.43 -7.10
CA GLY A 196 3.49 3.22 -6.36
C GLY A 196 2.33 2.53 -5.66
N THR A 197 2.64 1.41 -5.00
CA THR A 197 1.68 0.72 -4.14
C THR A 197 2.25 0.53 -2.74
N ILE A 198 1.39 0.63 -1.73
CA ILE A 198 1.70 0.38 -0.33
C ILE A 198 0.67 -0.57 0.29
N PRO A 199 1.09 -1.49 1.17
CA PRO A 199 0.17 -2.40 1.83
C PRO A 199 -0.79 -1.64 2.74
N ILE A 200 -1.96 -2.24 2.97
CA ILE A 200 -2.85 -1.79 4.04
C ILE A 200 -2.14 -1.93 5.39
N PRO A 201 -2.35 -1.00 6.34
CA PRO A 201 -1.76 -1.12 7.67
C PRO A 201 -2.34 -2.35 8.36
N LYS A 202 -1.50 -3.38 8.51
CA LYS A 202 -1.86 -4.64 9.18
C LYS A 202 -0.66 -5.18 9.96
N GLY A 203 -0.87 -5.46 11.24
CA GLY A 203 0.19 -5.98 12.12
C GLY A 203 1.19 -4.90 12.51
N LYS A 204 2.48 -5.26 12.55
CA LYS A 204 3.56 -4.31 12.92
C LYS A 204 3.68 -3.23 11.84
N PRO A 205 3.65 -1.93 12.21
CA PRO A 205 3.78 -0.85 11.25
C PRO A 205 5.14 -0.91 10.55
N LEU A 206 5.12 -0.68 9.24
CA LEU A 206 6.32 -0.55 8.42
C LEU A 206 6.67 0.94 8.36
N ALA A 207 7.79 1.34 8.96
CA ALA A 207 8.13 2.74 9.16
C ALA A 207 8.08 3.58 7.87
N LEU A 208 8.65 3.07 6.77
CA LEU A 208 8.61 3.78 5.48
C LEU A 208 7.20 3.87 4.89
N VAL A 209 6.34 2.86 5.08
CA VAL A 209 4.96 2.89 4.58
C VAL A 209 4.15 3.96 5.30
N GLU A 210 4.29 4.05 6.62
CA GLU A 210 3.63 5.09 7.41
C GLU A 210 4.20 6.48 7.11
N GLU A 211 5.51 6.59 6.88
CA GLU A 211 6.13 7.82 6.40
C GLU A 211 5.47 8.28 5.09
N ILE A 212 5.43 7.41 4.07
CA ILE A 212 4.83 7.72 2.76
C ILE A 212 3.35 8.10 2.89
N ARG A 213 2.58 7.34 3.68
CA ARG A 213 1.14 7.58 3.86
C ARG A 213 0.86 8.95 4.49
N ASN A 214 1.72 9.41 5.40
CA ASN A 214 1.53 10.66 6.15
C ASN A 214 2.18 11.88 5.48
N ARG A 215 2.77 11.72 4.29
CA ARG A 215 3.33 12.86 3.55
C ARG A 215 2.23 13.74 2.98
N ASN A 216 2.36 15.04 3.19
CA ASN A 216 1.43 16.05 2.66
C ASN A 216 1.45 16.13 1.13
N ASP A 217 2.50 15.64 0.48
CA ASP A 217 2.63 15.61 -0.98
C ASP A 217 2.33 14.24 -1.61
N VAL A 218 1.63 13.36 -0.89
CA VAL A 218 1.21 12.03 -1.36
C VAL A 218 -0.32 11.95 -1.38
N GLN A 219 -0.88 11.53 -2.52
CA GLN A 219 -2.27 11.10 -2.62
C GLN A 219 -2.34 9.56 -2.56
N VAL A 220 -3.10 9.03 -1.61
CA VAL A 220 -3.34 7.58 -1.51
C VAL A 220 -4.74 7.22 -2.02
N PHE A 221 -4.83 6.29 -2.97
CA PHE A 221 -6.07 5.73 -3.49
C PHE A 221 -6.33 4.35 -2.85
N SER A 222 -7.48 4.19 -2.21
CA SER A 222 -7.92 2.90 -1.67
C SER A 222 -8.62 2.08 -2.74
N VAL A 223 -8.00 0.97 -3.15
CA VAL A 223 -8.50 0.04 -4.16
C VAL A 223 -9.28 -1.08 -3.47
N THR A 224 -10.53 -1.23 -3.89
CA THR A 224 -11.46 -2.28 -3.46
C THR A 224 -11.93 -3.09 -4.66
N LYS A 225 -12.65 -4.19 -4.42
CA LYS A 225 -13.18 -5.01 -5.53
C LYS A 225 -14.22 -4.26 -6.36
N GLU A 226 -14.92 -3.34 -5.73
CA GLU A 226 -16.03 -2.56 -6.26
C GLU A 226 -15.52 -1.42 -7.15
N ASN A 227 -14.44 -0.74 -6.75
CA ASN A 227 -13.94 0.44 -7.46
C ASN A 227 -12.79 0.16 -8.44
N ARG A 228 -12.11 -0.99 -8.35
CA ARG A 228 -10.88 -1.28 -9.13
C ARG A 228 -11.03 -1.13 -10.65
N ASN A 229 -12.24 -1.29 -11.19
CA ASN A 229 -12.48 -1.17 -12.64
C ASN A 229 -12.67 0.30 -13.07
N HIS A 230 -12.92 1.20 -12.13
CA HIS A 230 -13.25 2.60 -12.39
C HIS A 230 -12.15 3.57 -11.94
N LEU A 231 -11.17 3.12 -11.16
CA LEU A 231 -10.09 3.98 -10.65
C LEU A 231 -9.03 4.35 -11.69
N LEU A 232 -8.92 3.62 -12.80
CA LEU A 232 -7.86 3.84 -13.78
C LEU A 232 -7.87 5.28 -14.37
N PRO A 233 -9.02 5.81 -14.85
CA PRO A 233 -9.08 7.19 -15.35
C PRO A 233 -8.73 8.22 -14.28
N ASP A 234 -9.17 8.02 -13.03
CA ASP A 234 -8.90 8.93 -11.92
C ASP A 234 -7.40 9.00 -11.61
N ILE A 235 -6.74 7.85 -11.52
CA ILE A 235 -5.30 7.75 -11.28
C ILE A 235 -4.51 8.44 -12.40
N VAL A 236 -4.83 8.14 -13.66
CA VAL A 236 -4.13 8.73 -14.81
C VAL A 236 -4.35 10.24 -14.87
N THR A 237 -5.58 10.71 -14.64
CA THR A 237 -5.91 12.13 -14.63
C THR A 237 -5.15 12.85 -13.53
N PHE A 238 -5.11 12.28 -12.33
CA PHE A 238 -4.37 12.85 -11.20
C PHE A 238 -2.87 12.95 -11.50
N VAL A 239 -2.26 11.90 -12.03
CA VAL A 239 -0.83 11.93 -12.43
C VAL A 239 -0.59 13.02 -13.49
N ARG A 240 -1.45 13.13 -14.51
CA ARG A 240 -1.33 14.18 -15.53
C ARG A 240 -1.45 15.59 -14.95
N MET A 241 -2.36 15.81 -14.00
CA MET A 241 -2.50 17.10 -13.33
C MET A 241 -1.22 17.50 -12.58
N ILE A 242 -0.55 16.55 -11.93
CA ILE A 242 0.74 16.79 -11.25
C ILE A 242 1.80 17.19 -12.26
N LEU A 243 1.85 16.51 -13.40
CA LEU A 243 2.80 16.81 -14.47
C LEU A 243 2.58 18.23 -15.01
N VAL A 244 1.36 18.57 -15.40
CA VAL A 244 1.03 19.92 -15.93
C VAL A 244 1.32 21.03 -14.92
N ASP A 245 0.97 20.86 -13.64
CA ASP A 245 1.21 21.89 -12.60
C ASP A 245 2.71 22.21 -12.46
N HIS A 246 3.58 21.20 -12.51
CA HIS A 246 5.01 21.43 -12.37
C HIS A 246 5.68 21.93 -13.65
N GLU A 247 5.15 21.64 -14.85
CA GLU A 247 5.55 22.35 -16.08
C GLU A 247 5.20 23.85 -16.00
N MET A 248 3.99 24.20 -15.57
CA MET A 248 3.56 25.60 -15.41
C MET A 248 4.45 26.37 -14.42
N ARG A 249 4.79 25.76 -13.28
CA ARG A 249 5.68 26.38 -12.27
C ARG A 249 7.10 26.63 -12.81
N ASN A 250 7.64 25.71 -13.60
CA ASN A 250 8.99 25.86 -14.16
C ASN A 250 9.02 26.79 -15.38
N GLY A 251 7.96 26.80 -16.20
CA GLY A 251 7.82 27.74 -17.32
C GLY A 251 7.77 29.19 -16.85
N PHE A 252 7.10 29.47 -15.72
CA PHE A 252 7.03 30.82 -15.14
C PHE A 252 8.40 31.31 -14.63
N GLN A 253 9.27 30.41 -14.14
CA GLN A 253 10.63 30.79 -13.72
C GLN A 253 11.55 31.10 -14.90
N SER A 254 11.37 30.43 -16.04
CA SER A 254 12.16 30.70 -17.26
C SER A 254 11.86 32.07 -17.87
N ILE A 255 10.58 32.52 -17.82
CA ILE A 255 10.17 33.84 -18.32
C ILE A 255 10.77 34.97 -17.45
N ARG A 256 10.90 34.75 -16.14
CA ARG A 256 11.45 35.74 -15.20
C ARG A 256 12.94 36.03 -15.40
N TRP A 257 13.68 35.13 -16.07
CA TRP A 257 15.10 35.33 -16.41
C TRP A 257 15.32 35.97 -17.79
N ARG A 258 14.33 35.99 -18.69
CA ARG A 258 14.44 36.64 -20.00
C ARG A 258 14.22 38.16 -19.99
N GLY A 259 13.86 38.72 -18.83
CA GLY A 259 13.63 40.17 -18.65
C GLY A 259 14.67 40.91 -17.81
N ALA A 260 15.77 40.28 -17.39
CA ALA A 260 16.73 40.87 -16.44
C ALA A 260 18.09 41.27 -17.05
N PHE A 261 18.29 41.16 -18.37
CA PHE A 261 19.47 41.67 -19.07
C PHE A 261 19.04 42.40 -20.34
N ALA A 262 18.45 43.58 -20.17
CA ALA A 262 18.23 44.54 -21.25
C ALA A 262 18.12 45.96 -20.68
N ILE A 263 19.17 46.42 -20.00
CA ILE A 263 19.51 47.85 -19.86
C ILE A 263 21.03 47.95 -19.79
#